data_AF-A0A972LTV2-F1
#
_entry.id   AF-A0A972LTV2-F1
#
_cell.length_a   1.000
_cell.length_b   1.000
_cell.length_c   1.000
_cell.angle_alpha   90.00
_cell.angle_beta   90.00
_cell.angle_gamma   90.00
#
_symmetry.space_group_name_H-M   'P 1'
#
loop_
_entity.id
_entity.type
_entity.pdbx_description
1 polymer ?
#
loop_
_entity_poly.entity_id
_entity_poly.type
_entity_poly.pdbx_seq_one_letter_code
_entity_poly.pdbx_strand_id
1 'polypeptide(L)'
;MATVDFPKCTELIEVPPSAYTLEGFTQWTYSESFPERGRITFINGRIIIDMSPERYESHNKIKSTISRVIDTIVDEEDLGEFYTDGARFKNDEGAISNEPDAMFASWETLESTPLHRLR
;
A
#
# COMPACT_ATOMS: atom_id res chain seq x y z
N MET A 1 1.55 -5.07 -45.31
CA MET A 1 1.19 -3.96 -44.41
C MET A 1 1.10 -4.53 -43.02
N ALA A 2 2.12 -4.32 -42.19
CA ALA A 2 2.13 -4.85 -40.83
C ALA A 2 1.50 -3.79 -39.92
N THR A 3 0.40 -4.15 -39.27
CA THR A 3 -0.17 -3.36 -38.19
C THR A 3 0.57 -3.76 -36.92
N VAL A 4 1.36 -2.84 -36.38
CA VAL A 4 1.92 -2.98 -35.04
C VAL A 4 0.89 -2.38 -34.10
N ASP A 5 0.26 -3.25 -33.30
CA ASP A 5 -0.62 -2.83 -32.22
C ASP A 5 0.29 -2.28 -31.11
N PHE A 6 0.31 -0.95 -30.96
CA PHE A 6 0.94 -0.35 -29.79
C PHE A 6 0.02 -0.67 -28.61
N PRO A 7 0.45 -1.48 -27.62
CA PRO A 7 -0.39 -1.75 -26.46
C PRO A 7 -0.79 -0.40 -25.88
N LYS A 8 -2.11 -0.23 -25.66
CA LYS A 8 -2.71 0.98 -25.09
C LYS A 8 -1.76 1.57 -24.06
N CYS A 9 -1.36 2.81 -24.29
CA CYS A 9 -0.61 3.59 -23.32
C CYS A 9 -1.33 3.46 -21.97
N THR A 10 -0.54 3.02 -21.00
CA THR A 10 -0.76 2.92 -19.56
C THR A 10 -1.87 3.83 -19.03
N GLU A 11 -2.69 3.27 -18.15
CA GLU A 11 -3.66 3.97 -17.31
C GLU A 11 -3.15 5.37 -16.89
N LEU A 12 -3.91 6.42 -17.22
CA LEU A 12 -3.54 7.79 -16.91
C LEU A 12 -3.77 8.03 -15.42
N ILE A 13 -2.71 8.37 -14.69
CA ILE A 13 -2.81 8.72 -13.27
C ILE A 13 -2.80 10.24 -13.15
N GLU A 14 -3.92 10.80 -12.72
CA GLU A 14 -4.06 12.22 -12.42
C GLU A 14 -3.81 12.47 -10.94
N VAL A 15 -2.68 13.10 -10.63
CA VAL A 15 -2.31 13.46 -9.26
C VAL A 15 -2.82 14.88 -8.97
N PRO A 16 -3.78 15.07 -8.04
CA PRO A 16 -4.28 16.40 -7.73
C PRO A 16 -3.20 17.23 -7.01
N PRO A 17 -3.10 18.56 -7.24
CA PRO A 17 -2.12 19.40 -6.57
C PRO A 17 -2.20 19.36 -5.03
N SER A 18 -3.38 19.08 -4.47
CA SER A 18 -3.57 18.90 -3.03
C SER A 18 -2.84 17.67 -2.47
N ALA A 19 -2.59 16.64 -3.30
CA ALA A 19 -1.93 15.41 -2.86
C ALA A 19 -0.45 15.57 -2.48
N TYR A 20 0.16 16.73 -2.73
CA TYR A 20 1.52 17.03 -2.27
C TYR A 20 1.61 17.34 -0.77
N THR A 21 0.51 17.18 -0.03
CA THR A 21 0.47 17.19 1.44
C THR A 21 -0.04 15.83 1.94
N LEU A 22 0.33 15.42 3.16
CA LEU A 22 -0.13 14.14 3.71
C LEU A 22 -1.66 14.10 3.81
N GLU A 23 -2.28 15.20 4.24
CA GLU A 23 -3.73 15.33 4.34
C GLU A 23 -4.39 15.21 2.96
N GLY A 24 -3.95 15.99 1.97
CA GLY A 24 -4.52 15.93 0.64
C GLY A 24 -4.27 14.61 -0.07
N PHE A 25 -3.12 13.96 0.18
CA PHE A 25 -2.86 12.60 -0.30
C PHE A 25 -3.83 11.61 0.32
N THR A 26 -4.04 11.69 1.64
CA THR A 26 -5.01 10.86 2.35
C THR A 26 -6.40 11.02 1.75
N GLN A 27 -6.86 12.24 1.52
CA GLN A 27 -8.17 12.48 0.87
C GLN A 27 -8.23 11.90 -0.55
N TRP A 28 -7.16 12.03 -1.32
CA TRP A 28 -7.08 11.45 -2.66
C TRP A 28 -7.20 9.92 -2.61
N THR A 29 -6.60 9.22 -1.63
CA THR A 29 -6.73 7.75 -1.49
C THR A 29 -8.16 7.26 -1.27
N TYR A 30 -9.07 8.11 -0.80
CA TYR A 30 -10.50 7.79 -0.63
C TYR A 30 -11.36 8.18 -1.84
N SER A 31 -10.79 8.83 -2.85
CA SER A 31 -11.53 9.34 -3.99
C SER A 31 -11.65 8.30 -5.11
N GLU A 32 -12.73 8.41 -5.91
CA GLU A 32 -12.94 7.54 -7.08
C GLU A 32 -11.87 7.70 -8.17
N SER A 33 -11.07 8.79 -8.12
CA SER A 33 -9.96 9.01 -9.05
C SER A 33 -8.64 8.40 -8.57
N PHE A 34 -8.62 7.75 -7.40
CA PHE A 34 -7.44 7.02 -6.96
C PHE A 34 -7.26 5.74 -7.79
N PRO A 35 -6.06 5.47 -8.33
CA PRO A 35 -5.84 4.29 -9.16
C PRO A 35 -6.12 2.98 -8.41
N GLU A 36 -6.82 2.05 -9.07
CA GLU A 36 -7.09 0.70 -8.53
C GLU A 36 -5.85 -0.21 -8.54
N ARG A 37 -4.80 0.20 -9.28
CA ARG A 37 -3.58 -0.59 -9.50
C ARG A 37 -2.34 0.25 -9.27
N GLY A 38 -1.27 -0.47 -8.90
CA GLY A 38 0.03 0.11 -8.61
C GLY A 38 0.20 0.44 -7.13
N ARG A 39 1.45 0.62 -6.72
CA ARG A 39 1.81 1.01 -5.36
C ARG A 39 2.07 2.50 -5.34
N ILE A 40 1.17 3.23 -4.68
CA ILE A 40 1.25 4.68 -4.58
C ILE A 40 1.54 5.07 -3.14
N THR A 41 2.71 5.68 -2.95
CA THR A 41 3.28 6.03 -1.65
C THR A 41 3.47 7.53 -1.54
N PHE A 42 3.03 8.10 -0.43
CA PHE A 42 3.41 9.44 0.00
C PHE A 42 4.52 9.38 1.03
N ILE A 43 5.58 10.17 0.85
CA ILE A 43 6.62 10.37 1.85
C ILE A 43 7.18 11.78 1.75
N ASN A 44 7.02 12.56 2.83
CA ASN A 44 7.58 13.90 3.00
C ASN A 44 7.35 14.83 1.79
N GLY A 45 6.09 14.96 1.36
CA GLY A 45 5.69 15.82 0.24
C GLY A 45 5.99 15.24 -1.15
N ARG A 46 6.45 13.99 -1.23
CA ARG A 46 6.71 13.27 -2.49
C ARG A 46 5.70 12.15 -2.68
N ILE A 47 5.27 11.97 -3.92
CA ILE A 47 4.45 10.82 -4.33
C ILE A 47 5.31 9.93 -5.21
N ILE A 48 5.42 8.66 -4.83
CA ILE A 48 6.10 7.61 -5.57
C ILE A 48 5.02 6.69 -6.13
N ILE A 49 5.02 6.53 -7.45
CA ILE A 49 4.06 5.68 -8.17
C ILE A 49 4.85 4.55 -8.80
N ASP A 50 4.65 3.33 -8.33
CA ASP A 50 5.19 2.13 -8.94
C ASP A 50 4.08 1.33 -9.61
N MET A 51 4.11 1.29 -10.95
CA MET A 51 3.17 0.53 -11.77
C MET A 51 3.71 -0.85 -12.17
N SER A 52 4.85 -1.26 -11.61
CA SER A 52 5.44 -2.56 -11.90
C SER A 52 4.52 -3.67 -11.38
N PRO A 53 4.24 -4.71 -12.18
CA PRO A 53 3.54 -5.88 -11.67
C PRO A 53 4.40 -6.59 -10.62
N GLU A 54 3.74 -7.26 -9.68
CA GLU A 54 4.45 -8.07 -8.70
C GLU A 54 5.22 -9.21 -9.40
N ARG A 55 6.50 -9.38 -9.04
CA ARG A 55 7.33 -10.46 -9.57
C ARG A 55 7.03 -11.75 -8.82
N TYR A 56 6.31 -12.67 -9.46
CA TYR A 56 5.86 -13.90 -8.79
C TYR A 56 6.99 -14.72 -8.15
N GLU A 57 8.07 -14.96 -8.89
CA GLU A 57 9.14 -15.84 -8.43
C GLU A 57 10.05 -15.20 -7.36
N SER A 58 10.35 -13.91 -7.48
CA SER A 58 11.34 -13.24 -6.63
C SER A 58 10.75 -12.37 -5.52
N HIS A 59 9.49 -11.98 -5.62
CA HIS A 59 8.82 -11.09 -4.66
C HIS A 59 7.65 -11.81 -3.98
N ASN A 60 6.71 -12.36 -4.76
CA ASN A 60 5.50 -12.96 -4.20
C ASN A 60 5.80 -14.21 -3.35
N LYS A 61 6.64 -15.14 -3.82
CA LYS A 61 6.98 -16.36 -3.07
C LYS A 61 7.71 -16.08 -1.76
N ILE A 62 8.69 -15.16 -1.77
CA ILE A 62 9.46 -14.81 -0.58
C ILE A 62 8.58 -14.07 0.43
N LYS A 63 7.76 -13.11 -0.04
CA LYS A 63 6.76 -12.40 0.77
C LYS A 63 5.82 -13.40 1.44
N SER A 64 5.22 -14.32 0.67
CA SER A 64 4.30 -15.34 1.19
C SER A 64 4.92 -16.21 2.27
N THR A 65 6.19 -16.60 2.10
CA THR A 65 6.90 -17.43 3.09
C THR A 65 7.16 -16.67 4.38
N ILE A 66 7.61 -15.41 4.28
CA ILE A 66 7.86 -14.54 5.42
C ILE A 66 6.54 -14.26 6.16
N SER A 67 5.51 -13.84 5.42
CA SER A 67 4.18 -13.55 5.95
C SER A 67 3.62 -14.74 6.71
N ARG A 68 3.68 -15.95 6.15
CA ARG A 68 3.20 -17.16 6.82
C ARG A 68 3.89 -17.40 8.16
N VAL A 69 5.23 -17.26 8.22
CA VAL A 69 5.98 -17.51 9.47
C VAL A 69 5.64 -16.47 10.53
N ILE A 70 5.57 -15.19 10.14
CA ILE A 70 5.26 -14.11 11.08
C ILE A 70 3.82 -14.25 11.58
N ASP A 71 2.87 -14.50 10.68
CA ASP A 71 1.45 -14.69 11.00
C ASP A 71 1.25 -15.84 11.99
N THR A 72 1.94 -16.97 11.79
CA THR A 72 1.93 -18.09 12.76
C THR A 72 2.44 -17.66 14.14
N ILE A 73 3.53 -16.90 14.22
CA ILE A 73 4.06 -16.43 15.51
C ILE A 73 3.10 -15.46 16.18
N VAL A 74 2.51 -14.54 15.42
CA VAL A 74 1.55 -13.55 15.93
C VAL A 74 0.30 -14.22 16.50
N ASP A 75 -0.20 -15.26 15.82
CA ASP A 75 -1.35 -16.06 16.24
C ASP A 75 -1.02 -16.95 17.45
N GLU A 76 0.07 -17.71 17.40
CA GLU A 76 0.45 -18.65 18.47
C GLU A 76 0.77 -17.95 19.81
N GLU A 77 1.35 -16.75 19.75
CA GLU A 77 1.76 -15.97 20.93
C GLU A 77 0.75 -14.87 21.30
N ASP A 78 -0.39 -14.77 20.59
CA ASP A 78 -1.46 -13.79 20.81
C ASP A 78 -0.94 -12.34 20.91
N LEU A 79 -0.18 -11.90 19.90
CA LEU A 79 0.55 -10.62 19.95
C LEU A 79 -0.21 -9.44 19.34
N GLY A 80 -1.21 -9.69 18.49
CA GLY A 80 -1.91 -8.66 17.73
C GLY A 80 -2.44 -9.18 16.40
N GLU A 81 -2.46 -8.30 15.42
CA GLU A 81 -2.95 -8.59 14.07
C GLU A 81 -1.83 -8.43 13.04
N PHE A 82 -1.77 -9.36 12.09
CA PHE A 82 -0.86 -9.30 10.96
C PHE A 82 -1.64 -9.12 9.66
N TYR A 83 -1.38 -8.01 8.97
CA TYR A 83 -2.00 -7.67 7.70
C TYR A 83 -1.02 -7.90 6.56
N THR A 84 -1.50 -8.57 5.53
CA THR A 84 -0.82 -8.65 4.23
C THR A 84 -1.49 -7.71 3.25
N ASP A 85 -0.88 -7.53 2.07
CA ASP A 85 -1.43 -6.90 0.85
C ASP A 85 -2.67 -5.99 1.01
N GLY A 86 -2.49 -4.70 0.73
CA GLY A 86 -3.60 -3.73 0.66
C GLY A 86 -3.92 -3.01 1.98
N ALA A 87 -3.23 -3.34 3.06
CA ALA A 87 -3.30 -2.54 4.29
C ALA A 87 -2.49 -1.25 4.11
N ARG A 88 -3.17 -0.09 4.09
CA ARG A 88 -2.50 1.21 4.05
C ARG A 88 -2.10 1.67 5.45
N PHE A 89 -0.82 2.02 5.59
CA PHE A 89 -0.25 2.67 6.76
C PHE A 89 -0.25 4.19 6.57
N LYS A 90 -0.44 4.93 7.66
CA LYS A 90 -0.27 6.38 7.74
C LYS A 90 0.40 6.75 9.05
N ASN A 91 1.38 7.64 9.00
CA ASN A 91 1.98 8.23 10.18
C ASN A 91 2.23 9.72 9.94
N ASP A 92 1.62 10.54 10.80
CA ASP A 92 1.65 12.01 10.67
C ASP A 92 3.02 12.59 11.01
N GLU A 93 3.68 12.07 12.06
CA GLU A 93 5.00 12.55 12.50
C GLU A 93 6.07 12.33 11.44
N GLY A 94 6.08 11.17 10.80
CA GLY A 94 6.97 10.79 9.70
C GLY A 94 6.53 11.28 8.33
N ALA A 95 5.40 11.98 8.24
CA ALA A 95 4.80 12.46 6.99
C ALA A 95 4.73 11.36 5.91
N ILE A 96 4.22 10.17 6.25
CA ILE A 96 4.22 8.99 5.39
C ILE A 96 2.82 8.37 5.27
N SER A 97 2.48 7.92 4.06
CA SER A 97 1.38 6.98 3.85
C SER A 97 1.65 6.05 2.67
N ASN A 98 1.61 4.74 2.91
CA ASN A 98 1.96 3.72 1.91
C ASN A 98 1.22 2.41 2.16
N GLU A 99 1.27 1.51 1.19
CA GLU A 99 0.80 0.13 1.34
C GLU A 99 2.03 -0.80 1.38
N PRO A 100 2.53 -1.16 2.59
CA PRO A 100 3.61 -2.12 2.71
C PRO A 100 3.18 -3.51 2.24
N ASP A 101 4.16 -4.38 2.01
CA ASP A 101 3.93 -5.79 1.69
C ASP A 101 3.22 -6.56 2.81
N ALA A 102 3.54 -6.20 4.05
CA ALA A 102 2.87 -6.68 5.24
C ALA A 102 3.07 -5.69 6.40
N MET A 103 2.20 -5.77 7.40
CA MET A 103 2.21 -4.91 8.58
C MET A 103 1.73 -5.71 9.79
N PHE A 104 2.48 -5.64 10.89
CA PHE A 104 2.04 -6.13 12.19
C PHE A 104 1.59 -4.96 13.06
N ALA A 105 0.48 -5.12 13.76
CA ALA A 105 0.02 -4.18 14.78
C ALA A 105 -0.25 -4.96 16.07
N SER A 106 0.43 -4.60 17.17
CA SER A 106 0.21 -5.22 18.47
C SER A 106 -1.16 -4.86 19.05
N TRP A 107 -1.67 -5.66 19.99
CA TRP A 107 -2.89 -5.33 20.73
C TRP A 107 -2.85 -3.92 21.33
N GLU A 108 -1.73 -3.56 21.98
CA GLU A 108 -1.51 -2.22 22.54
C GLU A 108 -1.68 -1.11 21.47
N THR A 109 -1.19 -1.34 20.26
CA THR A 109 -1.33 -0.38 19.15
C THR A 109 -2.78 -0.28 18.69
N LEU A 110 -3.47 -1.41 18.53
CA LEU A 110 -4.84 -1.48 18.05
C LEU A 110 -5.85 -0.88 19.04
N GLU A 111 -5.58 -1.01 20.33
CA GLU A 111 -6.39 -0.42 21.39
C GLU A 111 -6.22 1.10 21.48
N SER A 112 -5.02 1.60 21.17
CA SER A 112 -4.69 3.03 21.25
C SER A 112 -4.91 3.78 19.93
N THR A 113 -4.92 3.06 18.80
CA THR A 113 -4.96 3.66 17.46
C THR A 113 -5.99 2.95 16.58
N PRO A 114 -7.03 3.65 16.10
CA PRO A 114 -8.00 3.06 15.19
C PRO A 114 -7.34 2.75 13.84
N LEU A 115 -7.45 1.48 13.40
CA LEU A 115 -7.14 1.10 12.03
C LEU A 115 -8.23 1.58 11.08
N HIS A 116 -7.83 2.27 10.02
CA HIS A 116 -8.70 2.64 8.93
C HIS A 116 -8.52 1.65 7.77
N ARG A 117 -9.53 0.82 7.51
CA ARG A 117 -9.57 -0.04 6.32
C ARG A 117 -10.03 0.79 5.13
N LEU A 118 -9.17 0.97 4.13
CA LEU A 118 -9.56 1.52 2.84
C LEU A 118 -10.36 0.45 2.08
N ARG A 119 -11.45 0.86 1.43
CA ARG A 119 -12.31 -0.03 0.64
C ARG A 119 -11.84 -0.08 -0.80
#